data_AF-A0A3A6MXW2-F1
#
_entry.id   AF-A0A3A6MXW2-F1
#
_cell.length_a   1.000
_cell.length_b   1.000
_cell.length_c   1.000
_cell.angle_alpha   90.00
_cell.angle_beta   90.00
_cell.angle_gamma   90.00
#
_symmetry.space_group_name_H-M   'P 1'
#
loop_
_entity.id
_entity.type
_entity.pdbx_description
1 polymer ?
#
loop_
_entity_poly.entity_id
_entity_poly.type
_entity_poly.pdbx_seq_one_letter_code
_entity_poly.pdbx_strand_id
1 'polypeptide(L)'
;MKRLWLWVLPGAFLLTAVGVAAWIGLTPHPSVHAAERFLTALCAGDLPKARELASGRVAWDLARQPSLPKAEVVDLNVSVVARSDKWARVQAALEVVLADGTHDVGWYDIDLVRAERGWVVTHMVDAGLPVFGWGFRKSADLREVMESYLAALARGDYAGAGRFLAGPARRAHEQAAPVLGHGSVINAFEKVDVEVLWSGGKRAVARYSYKADDRDAAVQAFAYRTGEGWKLVLVYPA
;
A
#
# COMPACT_ATOMS: atom_id res chain seq x y z
N MET A 1 -27.02 -59.16 -17.72
CA MET A 1 -26.35 -58.19 -16.80
C MET A 1 -25.28 -57.35 -17.54
N LYS A 2 -25.67 -56.48 -18.50
CA LYS A 2 -24.72 -55.64 -19.27
C LYS A 2 -25.33 -54.27 -19.68
N ARG A 3 -25.96 -53.55 -18.76
CA ARG A 3 -26.57 -52.23 -19.06
C ARG A 3 -26.31 -51.11 -18.04
N LEU A 4 -25.47 -51.35 -17.03
CA LEU A 4 -25.20 -50.35 -15.98
C LEU A 4 -23.94 -49.49 -16.22
N TRP A 5 -23.18 -49.74 -17.29
CA TRP A 5 -21.90 -49.06 -17.55
C TRP A 5 -22.00 -47.84 -18.49
N LEU A 6 -23.14 -47.61 -19.16
CA LEU A 6 -23.26 -46.54 -20.15
C LEU A 6 -23.59 -45.14 -19.57
N TRP A 7 -23.91 -45.04 -18.28
CA TRP A 7 -24.27 -43.76 -17.64
C TRP A 7 -23.24 -43.23 -16.65
N VAL A 8 -22.20 -44.02 -16.31
CA VAL A 8 -21.15 -43.59 -15.36
C VAL A 8 -20.08 -42.71 -16.03
N LEU A 9 -19.86 -42.88 -17.33
CA LEU A 9 -18.84 -42.16 -18.11
C LEU A 9 -19.13 -40.65 -18.35
N PRO A 10 -20.36 -40.19 -18.68
CA PRO A 10 -20.60 -38.77 -18.90
C PRO A 10 -20.64 -37.92 -17.61
N GLY A 11 -21.02 -38.52 -16.46
CA GLY A 11 -21.02 -37.82 -15.16
C GLY A 11 -19.63 -37.50 -14.63
N ALA A 12 -18.65 -38.37 -14.87
CA ALA A 12 -17.25 -38.15 -14.48
C ALA A 12 -16.59 -37.02 -15.27
N PHE A 13 -16.98 -36.80 -16.55
CA PHE A 13 -16.45 -35.72 -17.40
C PHE A 13 -16.96 -34.33 -17.00
N LEU A 14 -18.20 -34.24 -16.49
CA LEU A 14 -18.78 -32.96 -16.03
C LEU A 14 -18.15 -32.49 -14.70
N LEU A 15 -17.85 -33.41 -13.79
CA LEU A 15 -17.17 -33.08 -12.52
C LEU A 15 -15.71 -32.66 -12.72
N THR A 16 -14.99 -33.26 -13.67
CA THR A 16 -13.62 -32.84 -14.00
C THR A 16 -13.59 -31.49 -14.71
N ALA A 17 -14.55 -31.20 -15.60
CA ALA A 17 -14.63 -29.90 -16.29
C ALA A 17 -14.93 -28.75 -15.32
N VAL A 18 -15.83 -28.96 -14.34
CA VAL A 18 -16.13 -27.97 -13.28
C VAL A 18 -14.94 -27.80 -12.34
N GLY A 19 -14.24 -28.89 -11.98
CA GLY A 19 -13.02 -28.84 -11.18
C GLY A 19 -11.89 -28.06 -11.85
N VAL A 20 -11.68 -28.23 -13.15
CA VAL A 20 -10.66 -27.51 -13.93
C VAL A 20 -11.02 -26.03 -14.12
N ALA A 21 -12.29 -25.72 -14.38
CA ALA A 21 -12.75 -24.33 -14.48
C ALA A 21 -12.63 -23.58 -13.13
N ALA A 22 -12.96 -24.25 -12.01
CA ALA A 22 -12.76 -23.70 -10.67
C ALA A 22 -11.26 -23.54 -10.36
N TRP A 23 -10.41 -24.48 -10.77
CA TRP A 23 -8.96 -24.40 -10.58
C TRP A 23 -8.33 -23.24 -11.38
N ILE A 24 -8.74 -23.04 -12.64
CA ILE A 24 -8.28 -21.92 -13.48
C ILE A 24 -8.77 -20.57 -12.94
N GLY A 25 -9.93 -20.53 -12.28
CA GLY A 25 -10.43 -19.35 -11.58
C GLY A 25 -9.68 -19.02 -10.28
N LEU A 26 -9.00 -20.00 -9.68
CA LEU A 26 -8.29 -19.86 -8.40
C LEU A 26 -6.79 -19.56 -8.54
N THR A 27 -6.18 -19.82 -9.71
CA THR A 27 -4.77 -19.49 -9.92
C THR A 27 -4.60 -17.99 -10.16
N PRO A 28 -3.68 -17.32 -9.44
CA PRO A 28 -3.38 -15.91 -9.70
C PRO A 28 -2.98 -15.70 -11.16
N HIS A 29 -3.49 -14.62 -11.76
CA HIS A 29 -3.14 -14.30 -13.15
C HIS A 29 -1.62 -14.07 -13.27
N PRO A 30 -0.93 -14.49 -14.35
CA PRO A 30 0.52 -14.31 -14.47
C PRO A 30 1.01 -12.86 -14.34
N SER A 31 0.14 -11.86 -14.59
CA SER A 31 0.45 -10.45 -14.34
C SER A 31 0.60 -10.12 -12.85
N VAL A 32 -0.11 -10.81 -11.96
CA VAL A 32 0.02 -10.68 -10.50
C VAL A 32 1.43 -11.09 -10.08
N HIS A 33 1.86 -12.28 -10.48
CA HIS A 33 3.22 -12.76 -10.18
C HIS A 33 4.32 -11.89 -10.80
N ALA A 34 4.10 -11.33 -11.98
CA ALA A 34 5.06 -10.40 -12.59
C ALA A 34 5.19 -9.10 -11.78
N ALA A 35 4.06 -8.54 -11.31
CA ALA A 35 4.06 -7.36 -10.45
C ALA A 35 4.68 -7.64 -9.08
N GLU A 36 4.37 -8.79 -8.45
CA GLU A 36 4.97 -9.22 -7.19
C GLU A 36 6.49 -9.34 -7.31
N ARG A 37 6.98 -10.03 -8.35
CA ARG A 37 8.42 -10.17 -8.60
C ARG A 37 9.10 -8.82 -8.84
N PHE A 38 8.43 -7.91 -9.54
CA PHE A 38 8.95 -6.57 -9.78
C PHE A 38 9.06 -5.76 -8.48
N LEU A 39 8.00 -5.70 -7.67
CA LEU A 39 8.00 -4.99 -6.39
C LEU A 39 9.01 -5.59 -5.40
N THR A 40 9.11 -6.92 -5.33
CA THR A 40 10.12 -7.59 -4.51
C THR A 40 11.55 -7.27 -4.97
N ALA A 41 11.80 -7.23 -6.29
CA ALA A 41 13.11 -6.84 -6.81
C ALA A 41 13.45 -5.38 -6.46
N LEU A 42 12.47 -4.46 -6.52
CA LEU A 42 12.64 -3.09 -6.08
C LEU A 42 13.02 -3.02 -4.59
N CYS A 43 12.27 -3.70 -3.72
CA CYS A 43 12.50 -3.69 -2.27
C CYS A 43 13.83 -4.35 -1.88
N ALA A 44 14.21 -5.43 -2.57
CA ALA A 44 15.50 -6.10 -2.35
C ALA A 44 16.70 -5.26 -2.81
N GLY A 45 16.47 -4.15 -3.53
CA GLY A 45 17.50 -3.33 -4.15
C GLY A 45 18.16 -4.00 -5.36
N ASP A 46 17.52 -5.02 -5.96
CA ASP A 46 18.03 -5.75 -7.13
C ASP A 46 17.66 -5.00 -8.42
N LEU A 47 18.44 -3.94 -8.69
CA LEU A 47 18.26 -3.10 -9.86
C LEU A 47 18.38 -3.87 -11.20
N PRO A 48 19.34 -4.79 -11.40
CA PRO A 48 19.35 -5.64 -12.60
C PRO A 48 18.06 -6.42 -12.80
N LYS A 49 17.53 -7.06 -11.75
CA LYS A 49 16.29 -7.83 -11.85
C LYS A 49 15.07 -6.94 -12.09
N ALA A 50 14.98 -5.80 -11.40
CA ALA A 50 13.90 -4.85 -11.61
C ALA A 50 13.86 -4.34 -13.07
N ARG A 51 15.03 -4.10 -13.68
CA ARG A 51 15.16 -3.70 -15.09
C ARG A 51 14.71 -4.81 -16.06
N GLU A 52 15.00 -6.08 -15.76
CA GLU A 52 14.54 -7.22 -16.57
C GLU A 52 13.01 -7.35 -16.58
N LEU A 53 12.36 -6.96 -15.48
CA LEU A 53 10.91 -7.07 -15.27
C LEU A 53 10.14 -5.82 -15.73
N ALA A 54 10.83 -4.81 -16.25
CA ALA A 54 10.25 -3.53 -16.66
C ALA A 54 10.45 -3.24 -18.15
N SER A 55 9.60 -2.37 -18.69
CA SER A 55 9.73 -1.80 -20.03
C SER A 55 9.23 -0.34 -20.03
N GLY A 56 9.31 0.31 -21.19
CA GLY A 56 8.80 1.67 -21.40
C GLY A 56 9.35 2.69 -20.38
N ARG A 57 8.44 3.45 -19.78
CA ARG A 57 8.79 4.54 -18.86
C ARG A 57 9.48 4.02 -17.60
N VAL A 58 8.98 2.93 -17.02
CA VAL A 58 9.54 2.35 -15.79
C VAL A 58 10.98 1.87 -16.02
N ALA A 59 11.24 1.18 -17.15
CA ALA A 59 12.61 0.78 -17.48
C ALA A 59 13.54 1.98 -17.69
N TRP A 60 13.05 3.04 -18.33
CA TRP A 60 13.81 4.27 -18.53
C TRP A 60 14.16 4.97 -17.21
N ASP A 61 13.19 5.07 -16.29
CA ASP A 61 13.43 5.68 -14.97
C ASP A 61 14.44 4.83 -14.17
N LEU A 62 14.34 3.50 -14.20
CA LEU A 62 15.31 2.60 -13.55
C LEU A 62 16.71 2.64 -14.17
N ALA A 63 16.82 2.87 -15.48
CA ALA A 63 18.12 2.98 -16.16
C ALA A 63 18.95 4.17 -15.65
N ARG A 64 18.27 5.22 -15.15
CA ARG A 64 18.89 6.45 -14.65
C ARG A 64 19.25 6.39 -13.17
N GLN A 65 18.85 5.34 -12.46
CA GLN A 65 19.19 5.15 -11.06
C GLN A 65 20.54 4.44 -10.92
N PRO A 66 21.46 4.93 -10.06
CA PRO A 66 22.71 4.23 -9.78
C PRO A 66 22.51 3.01 -8.87
N SER A 67 21.51 3.07 -7.97
CA SER A 67 21.16 2.03 -7.02
C SER A 67 19.71 2.20 -6.58
N LEU A 68 19.18 1.20 -5.85
CA LEU A 68 17.86 1.25 -5.23
C LEU A 68 18.01 1.17 -3.70
N PRO A 69 17.19 1.91 -2.94
CA PRO A 69 17.12 1.71 -1.49
C PRO A 69 16.62 0.31 -1.18
N LYS A 70 17.05 -0.25 -0.06
CA LYS A 70 16.63 -1.58 0.42
C LYS A 70 15.54 -1.43 1.46
N ALA A 71 14.55 -2.32 1.39
CA ALA A 71 13.51 -2.48 2.37
C ALA A 71 13.11 -3.96 2.46
N GLU A 72 12.73 -4.41 3.66
CA GLU A 72 12.19 -5.75 3.88
C GLU A 72 10.69 -5.74 3.59
N VAL A 73 10.21 -6.68 2.77
CA VAL A 73 8.77 -6.83 2.48
C VAL A 73 8.10 -7.56 3.64
N VAL A 74 7.17 -6.90 4.32
CA VAL A 74 6.36 -7.49 5.41
C VAL A 74 5.09 -8.10 4.86
N ASP A 75 4.39 -7.36 4.00
CA ASP A 75 3.11 -7.76 3.42
C ASP A 75 3.04 -7.23 1.99
N LEU A 76 2.61 -8.07 1.06
CA LEU A 76 2.44 -7.71 -0.34
C LEU A 76 1.16 -8.36 -0.86
N ASN A 77 0.19 -7.51 -1.19
CA ASN A 77 -1.06 -7.94 -1.79
C ASN A 77 -1.18 -7.32 -3.17
N VAL A 78 -1.33 -8.16 -4.19
CA VAL A 78 -1.55 -7.71 -5.57
C VAL A 78 -2.85 -8.32 -6.09
N SER A 79 -3.71 -7.47 -6.65
CA SER A 79 -5.02 -7.87 -7.16
C SER A 79 -5.24 -7.36 -8.58
N VAL A 80 -5.91 -8.15 -9.42
CA VAL A 80 -6.21 -7.74 -10.80
C VAL A 80 -7.40 -6.78 -10.79
N VAL A 81 -7.21 -5.59 -11.37
CA VAL A 81 -8.27 -4.59 -11.58
C VAL A 81 -8.93 -4.79 -12.94
N ALA A 82 -8.12 -4.95 -13.99
CA ALA A 82 -8.59 -5.18 -15.35
C ALA A 82 -7.56 -6.00 -16.14
N ARG A 83 -8.00 -6.81 -17.12
CA ARG A 83 -7.08 -7.60 -17.96
C ARG A 83 -7.64 -7.96 -19.32
N SER A 84 -6.71 -8.27 -20.21
CA SER A 84 -6.86 -8.92 -21.51
C SER A 84 -5.68 -9.90 -21.71
N ASP A 85 -5.60 -10.55 -22.86
CA ASP A 85 -4.49 -11.46 -23.19
C ASP A 85 -3.12 -10.78 -23.35
N LYS A 86 -3.12 -9.44 -23.56
CA LYS A 86 -1.93 -8.65 -23.88
C LYS A 86 -1.62 -7.53 -22.89
N TRP A 87 -2.57 -7.19 -22.04
CA TRP A 87 -2.47 -6.09 -21.08
C TRP A 87 -3.23 -6.40 -19.80
N ALA A 88 -2.72 -5.93 -18.67
CA ALA A 88 -3.39 -6.03 -17.38
C ALA A 88 -3.05 -4.82 -16.52
N ARG A 89 -4.03 -4.36 -15.75
CA ARG A 89 -3.84 -3.47 -14.62
C ARG A 89 -4.04 -4.23 -13.33
N VAL A 90 -3.08 -4.11 -12.43
CA VAL A 90 -3.17 -4.64 -11.07
C VAL A 90 -3.05 -3.49 -10.08
N GLN A 91 -3.65 -3.67 -8.91
CA GLN A 91 -3.45 -2.81 -7.76
C GLN A 91 -2.63 -3.55 -6.72
N ALA A 92 -1.59 -2.91 -6.22
CA ALA A 92 -0.72 -3.45 -5.19
C ALA A 92 -0.85 -2.66 -3.89
N ALA A 93 -0.85 -3.35 -2.75
CA ALA A 93 -0.62 -2.80 -1.43
C ALA A 93 0.64 -3.46 -0.87
N LEU A 94 1.61 -2.64 -0.45
CA LEU A 94 2.93 -3.05 -0.04
C LEU A 94 3.23 -2.45 1.34
N GLU A 95 3.52 -3.30 2.33
CA GLU A 95 4.03 -2.93 3.66
C GLU A 95 5.49 -3.37 3.74
N VAL A 96 6.36 -2.45 4.15
CA VAL A 96 7.81 -2.68 4.24
C VAL A 96 8.39 -2.19 5.55
N VAL A 97 9.55 -2.74 5.91
CA VAL A 97 10.45 -2.17 6.92
C VAL A 97 11.65 -1.56 6.21
N LEU A 98 11.89 -0.28 6.45
CA LEU A 98 13.01 0.46 5.86
C LEU A 98 14.33 0.12 6.58
N ALA A 99 15.45 0.54 6.00
CA ALA A 99 16.78 0.27 6.55
C ALA A 99 17.01 0.84 7.98
N ASP A 100 16.24 1.86 8.39
CA ASP A 100 16.26 2.43 9.73
C ASP A 100 15.35 1.67 10.74
N GLY A 101 14.72 0.58 10.31
CA GLY A 101 13.81 -0.24 11.11
C GLY A 101 12.37 0.27 11.16
N THR A 102 12.07 1.41 10.55
CA THR A 102 10.71 1.98 10.57
C THR A 102 9.81 1.34 9.53
N HIS A 103 8.52 1.23 9.83
CA HIS A 103 7.52 0.72 8.88
C HIS A 103 7.09 1.79 7.88
N ASP A 104 6.91 1.38 6.63
CA ASP A 104 6.32 2.20 5.57
C ASP A 104 5.31 1.41 4.74
N VAL A 105 4.41 2.12 4.04
CA VAL A 105 3.38 1.51 3.21
C VAL A 105 3.18 2.24 1.89
N GLY A 106 2.89 1.50 0.83
CA GLY A 106 2.61 2.04 -0.49
C GLY A 106 1.45 1.34 -1.16
N TRP A 107 0.68 2.10 -1.95
CA TRP A 107 -0.34 1.57 -2.83
C TRP A 107 -0.02 2.00 -4.25
N TYR A 108 -0.15 1.08 -5.19
CA TYR A 108 0.26 1.32 -6.57
C TYR A 108 -0.74 0.76 -7.56
N ASP A 109 -1.06 1.53 -8.59
CA ASP A 109 -1.68 1.01 -9.81
C ASP A 109 -0.55 0.70 -10.80
N ILE A 110 -0.50 -0.55 -11.26
CA ILE A 110 0.58 -1.07 -12.09
C ILE A 110 -0.02 -1.60 -13.39
N ASP A 111 0.44 -1.05 -14.52
CA ASP A 111 0.11 -1.55 -15.85
C ASP A 111 1.20 -2.46 -16.39
N LEU A 112 0.78 -3.65 -16.80
CA LEU A 112 1.63 -4.67 -17.39
C LEU A 112 1.21 -4.98 -18.82
N VAL A 113 2.19 -5.29 -19.66
CA VAL A 113 1.96 -5.82 -21.02
C VAL A 113 2.62 -7.17 -21.17
N ARG A 114 2.04 -8.01 -22.02
CA ARG A 114 2.62 -9.30 -22.37
C ARG A 114 3.65 -9.11 -23.49
N ALA A 115 4.92 -9.30 -23.15
CA ALA A 115 6.04 -9.37 -24.08
C ALA A 115 6.39 -10.84 -24.41
N GLU A 116 7.34 -11.05 -25.33
CA GLU A 116 7.80 -12.39 -25.72
C GLU A 116 8.33 -13.21 -24.53
N ARG A 117 8.98 -12.54 -23.57
CA ARG A 117 9.57 -13.16 -22.36
C ARG A 117 8.60 -13.24 -21.17
N GLY A 118 7.34 -12.84 -21.36
CA GLY A 118 6.32 -12.82 -20.31
C GLY A 118 5.79 -11.42 -20.02
N TRP A 119 5.12 -11.27 -18.88
CA TRP A 119 4.54 -10.01 -18.45
C TRP A 119 5.61 -9.07 -17.89
N VAL A 120 5.59 -7.81 -18.33
CA VAL A 120 6.53 -6.76 -17.89
C VAL A 120 5.78 -5.51 -17.46
N VAL A 121 6.31 -4.81 -16.46
CA VAL A 121 5.75 -3.57 -15.93
C VAL A 121 6.10 -2.41 -16.85
N THR A 122 5.09 -1.66 -17.30
CA THR A 122 5.26 -0.54 -18.25
C THR A 122 5.01 0.81 -17.61
N HIS A 123 4.15 0.84 -16.60
CA HIS A 123 3.73 2.04 -15.90
C HIS A 123 3.36 1.67 -14.46
N MET A 124 3.75 2.50 -13.51
CA MET A 124 3.44 2.36 -12.08
C MET A 124 3.25 3.76 -11.51
N VAL A 125 2.14 3.96 -10.80
CA VAL A 125 1.82 5.23 -10.14
C VAL A 125 1.29 4.97 -8.74
N ASP A 126 1.49 5.94 -7.85
CA ASP A 126 0.87 5.94 -6.54
C ASP A 126 -0.65 5.86 -6.69
N ALA A 127 -1.25 4.87 -6.03
CA ALA A 127 -2.68 4.77 -5.85
C ALA A 127 -3.07 5.40 -4.50
N GLY A 128 -4.31 5.89 -4.41
CA GLY A 128 -4.87 6.28 -3.12
C GLY A 128 -5.07 5.08 -2.21
N LEU A 129 -5.13 5.30 -0.89
CA LEU A 129 -5.47 4.26 0.07
C LEU A 129 -6.83 3.65 -0.33
N PRO A 130 -6.92 2.35 -0.65
CA PRO A 130 -8.20 1.73 -0.94
C PRO A 130 -9.06 1.72 0.32
N VAL A 131 -10.15 2.50 0.31
CA VAL A 131 -11.19 2.47 1.35
C VAL A 131 -12.42 1.82 0.73
N PHE A 132 -12.68 0.56 1.09
CA PHE A 132 -13.80 -0.22 0.56
C PHE A 132 -14.61 -0.84 1.69
N GLY A 133 -15.93 -0.91 1.48
CA GLY A 133 -16.85 -1.63 2.34
C GLY A 133 -17.69 -0.74 3.25
N TRP A 134 -18.72 -1.35 3.82
CA TRP A 134 -19.63 -0.75 4.79
C TRP A 134 -19.07 -0.99 6.19
N GLY A 135 -18.81 0.06 6.97
CA GLY A 135 -18.21 -0.11 8.29
C GLY A 135 -18.41 1.09 9.20
N PHE A 136 -19.26 0.92 10.22
CA PHE A 136 -19.20 1.68 11.47
C PHE A 136 -18.63 0.74 12.53
N ARG A 137 -17.30 0.71 12.68
CA ARG A 137 -16.65 0.02 13.80
C ARG A 137 -15.96 1.05 14.69
N LYS A 138 -16.33 1.02 15.97
CA LYS A 138 -16.17 2.12 16.94
C LYS A 138 -14.86 2.11 17.74
N SER A 139 -13.80 1.41 17.32
CA SER A 139 -12.67 1.14 18.25
C SER A 139 -11.28 1.09 17.62
N ALA A 140 -10.99 1.94 16.63
CA ALA A 140 -9.60 2.23 16.34
C ALA A 140 -9.14 3.31 17.34
N ASP A 141 -8.25 2.95 18.27
CA ASP A 141 -7.57 3.95 19.09
C ASP A 141 -6.53 4.65 18.23
N LEU A 142 -6.92 5.79 17.67
CA LEU A 142 -6.10 6.62 16.79
C LEU A 142 -5.60 7.90 17.48
N ARG A 143 -5.99 8.11 18.74
CA ARG A 143 -5.58 9.29 19.50
C ARG A 143 -4.07 9.30 19.69
N GLU A 144 -3.52 8.17 20.12
CA GLU A 144 -2.09 8.02 20.43
C GLU A 144 -1.18 8.42 19.26
N VAL A 145 -1.50 8.01 18.02
CA VAL A 145 -0.65 8.30 16.85
C VAL A 145 -0.62 9.80 16.53
N MET A 146 -1.76 10.49 16.63
CA MET A 146 -1.81 11.93 16.40
C MET A 146 -1.17 12.72 17.55
N GLU A 147 -1.45 12.36 18.80
CA GLU A 147 -0.84 13.01 19.96
C GLU A 147 0.69 12.84 19.95
N SER A 148 1.18 11.65 19.60
CA SER A 148 2.62 11.38 19.50
C SER A 148 3.28 12.16 18.36
N TYR A 149 2.60 12.26 17.20
CA TYR A 149 3.05 13.09 16.07
C TYR A 149 3.15 14.57 16.46
N LEU A 150 2.09 15.13 17.03
CA LEU A 150 2.05 16.53 17.47
C LEU A 150 3.08 16.79 18.58
N ALA A 151 3.27 15.85 19.51
CA ALA A 151 4.26 15.98 20.58
C ALA A 151 5.69 15.98 20.05
N ALA A 152 5.99 15.22 19.01
CA ALA A 152 7.30 15.27 18.36
C ALA A 152 7.53 16.63 17.68
N LEU A 153 6.54 17.16 16.96
CA LEU A 153 6.60 18.49 16.37
C LEU A 153 6.78 19.60 17.42
N ALA A 154 6.06 19.50 18.54
CA ALA A 154 6.14 20.46 19.64
C ALA A 154 7.53 20.51 20.31
N ARG A 155 8.24 19.38 20.34
CA ARG A 155 9.62 19.29 20.86
C ARG A 155 10.68 19.72 19.83
N GLY A 156 10.28 20.11 18.62
CA GLY A 156 11.22 20.38 17.51
C GLY A 156 11.86 19.11 16.94
N ASP A 157 11.35 17.92 17.27
CA ASP A 157 11.82 16.65 16.73
C ASP A 157 11.11 16.33 15.41
N TYR A 158 11.38 17.15 14.38
CA TYR A 158 10.74 17.01 13.08
C TYR A 158 11.08 15.66 12.44
N ALA A 159 12.33 15.21 12.53
CA ALA A 159 12.73 13.91 12.00
C ALA A 159 12.01 12.76 12.72
N GLY A 160 11.94 12.79 14.05
CA GLY A 160 11.25 11.77 14.84
C GLY A 160 9.74 11.75 14.61
N ALA A 161 9.12 12.90 14.31
CA ALA A 161 7.70 12.98 13.96
C ALA A 161 7.36 12.11 12.72
N GLY A 162 8.28 11.97 11.77
CA GLY A 162 8.12 11.13 10.60
C GLY A 162 7.85 9.66 10.92
N ARG A 163 8.26 9.17 12.11
CA ARG A 163 8.01 7.78 12.55
C ARG A 163 6.54 7.47 12.80
N PHE A 164 5.69 8.48 13.01
CA PHE A 164 4.24 8.29 13.16
C PHE A 164 3.49 8.35 11.82
N LEU A 165 4.23 8.58 10.74
CA LEU A 165 3.71 8.67 9.38
C LEU A 165 4.16 7.46 8.57
N ALA A 166 3.40 7.16 7.52
CA ALA A 166 3.82 6.24 6.47
C ALA A 166 3.22 6.69 5.11
N GLY A 167 3.65 6.07 4.02
CA GLY A 167 3.19 6.32 2.67
C GLY A 167 3.27 7.79 2.25
N PRO A 168 2.24 8.32 1.56
CA PRO A 168 2.27 9.69 1.05
C PRO A 168 2.48 10.75 2.14
N ALA A 169 1.89 10.59 3.33
CA ALA A 169 2.08 11.54 4.43
C ALA A 169 3.55 11.60 4.88
N ARG A 170 4.23 10.46 5.01
CA ARG A 170 5.66 10.41 5.36
C ARG A 170 6.52 11.06 4.29
N ARG A 171 6.28 10.73 3.01
CA ARG A 171 7.02 11.33 1.88
C ARG A 171 6.88 12.84 1.85
N ALA A 172 5.66 13.36 2.05
CA ALA A 172 5.42 14.80 2.08
C ALA A 172 6.14 15.48 3.26
N HIS A 173 6.13 14.84 4.43
CA HIS A 173 6.84 15.31 5.64
C HIS A 173 8.36 15.36 5.41
N GLU A 174 8.95 14.28 4.89
CA GLU A 174 10.38 14.25 4.58
C GLU A 174 10.79 15.27 3.51
N GLN A 175 9.96 15.47 2.48
CA GLN A 175 10.18 16.48 1.45
C GLN A 175 10.12 17.92 1.99
N ALA A 176 9.33 18.16 3.04
CA ALA A 176 9.22 19.47 3.67
C ALA A 176 10.32 19.74 4.71
N ALA A 177 11.15 18.74 5.05
CA ALA A 177 12.22 18.86 6.03
C ALA A 177 13.21 20.03 5.79
N PRO A 178 13.61 20.39 4.55
CA PRO A 178 14.48 21.53 4.32
C PRO A 178 13.89 22.89 4.76
N VAL A 179 12.56 22.97 4.87
CA VAL A 179 11.84 24.19 5.26
C VAL A 179 11.37 24.12 6.71
N LEU A 180 10.80 22.98 7.10
CA LEU A 180 10.14 22.79 8.40
C LEU A 180 10.98 22.02 9.44
N GLY A 181 12.13 21.50 9.03
CA GLY A 181 13.01 20.71 9.91
C GLY A 181 13.84 21.55 10.88
N HIS A 182 13.73 22.88 10.82
CA HIS A 182 14.46 23.79 11.70
C HIS A 182 13.51 24.40 12.74
N GLY A 183 13.74 24.07 14.01
CA GLY A 183 12.96 24.58 15.14
C GLY A 183 11.64 23.84 15.36
N SER A 184 10.84 24.36 16.30
CA SER A 184 9.50 23.84 16.60
C SER A 184 8.50 24.33 15.54
N VAL A 185 7.82 23.39 14.87
CA VAL A 185 6.75 23.72 13.90
C VAL A 185 5.53 24.28 14.60
N ILE A 186 5.27 23.76 15.80
CA ILE A 186 4.29 24.25 16.76
C ILE A 186 4.98 24.30 18.12
N ASN A 187 4.60 25.19 19.04
CA ASN A 187 5.18 25.23 20.39
C ASN A 187 4.41 24.34 21.37
N ALA A 188 3.09 24.30 21.26
CA ALA A 188 2.24 23.48 22.11
C ALA A 188 0.98 23.03 21.37
N PHE A 189 0.39 21.94 21.85
CA PHE A 189 -0.93 21.47 21.41
C PHE A 189 -1.76 21.03 22.62
N GLU A 190 -3.07 21.20 22.54
CA GLU A 190 -4.02 20.76 23.56
C GLU A 190 -5.32 20.26 22.93
N LYS A 191 -6.12 19.52 23.73
CA LYS A 191 -7.49 19.11 23.40
C LYS A 191 -7.62 18.33 22.09
N VAL A 192 -6.77 17.33 21.87
CA VAL A 192 -6.93 16.43 20.71
C VAL A 192 -8.22 15.63 20.88
N ASP A 193 -9.23 15.95 20.08
CA ASP A 193 -10.46 15.20 19.94
C ASP A 193 -10.41 14.36 18.66
N VAL A 194 -10.95 13.14 18.73
CA VAL A 194 -10.86 12.17 17.64
C VAL A 194 -12.23 11.55 17.37
N GLU A 195 -12.74 11.81 16.18
CA GLU A 195 -13.96 11.20 15.66
C GLU A 195 -13.59 10.17 14.59
N VAL A 196 -13.73 8.88 14.90
CA VAL A 196 -13.51 7.81 13.91
C VAL A 196 -14.68 7.78 12.94
N LEU A 197 -14.44 8.20 11.70
CA LEU A 197 -15.43 8.26 10.62
C LEU A 197 -15.64 6.88 9.98
N TRP A 198 -14.57 6.08 9.89
CA TRP A 198 -14.61 4.75 9.30
C TRP A 198 -13.44 3.88 9.81
N SER A 199 -13.65 2.57 9.94
CA SER A 199 -12.56 1.62 10.19
C SER A 199 -12.84 0.23 9.60
N GLY A 200 -11.80 -0.41 9.07
CA GLY A 200 -11.89 -1.72 8.41
C GLY A 200 -10.53 -2.38 8.18
N GLY A 201 -10.33 -3.55 8.79
CA GLY A 201 -9.06 -4.29 8.70
C GLY A 201 -7.90 -3.47 9.29
N LYS A 202 -6.81 -3.32 8.52
CA LYS A 202 -5.65 -2.48 8.87
C LYS A 202 -5.87 -0.98 8.59
N ARG A 203 -7.08 -0.52 8.25
CA ARG A 203 -7.31 0.86 7.76
C ARG A 203 -8.33 1.59 8.62
N ALA A 204 -8.18 2.90 8.76
CA ALA A 204 -9.17 3.75 9.39
C ALA A 204 -9.15 5.18 8.82
N VAL A 205 -10.25 5.91 9.00
CA VAL A 205 -10.39 7.33 8.69
C VAL A 205 -10.94 8.01 9.94
N ALA A 206 -10.32 9.11 10.34
CA ALA A 206 -10.76 9.88 11.49
C ALA A 206 -10.65 11.38 11.22
N ARG A 207 -11.54 12.14 11.86
CA ARG A 207 -11.40 13.58 12.02
C ARG A 207 -10.69 13.85 13.35
N TYR A 208 -9.71 14.74 13.31
CA TYR A 208 -9.00 15.23 14.47
C TYR A 208 -9.29 16.71 14.60
N SER A 209 -9.65 17.14 15.79
CA SER A 209 -9.77 18.55 16.15
C SER A 209 -8.84 18.82 17.32
N TYR A 210 -8.03 19.86 17.25
CA TYR A 210 -7.08 20.20 18.30
C TYR A 210 -6.75 21.68 18.25
N LYS A 211 -6.09 22.18 19.30
CA LYS A 211 -5.60 23.55 19.34
C LYS A 211 -4.08 23.54 19.32
N ALA A 212 -3.46 24.28 18.41
CA ALA A 212 -2.00 24.42 18.28
C ALA A 212 -1.60 25.89 18.25
N ASP A 213 -0.73 26.32 19.18
CA ASP A 213 -0.30 27.72 19.34
C ASP A 213 -1.48 28.71 19.34
N ASP A 214 -2.47 28.45 20.17
CA ASP A 214 -3.71 29.24 20.27
C ASP A 214 -4.64 29.27 19.05
N ARG A 215 -4.38 28.43 18.05
CA ARG A 215 -5.22 28.29 16.85
C ARG A 215 -5.94 26.96 16.85
N ASP A 216 -7.24 26.99 16.58
CA ASP A 216 -8.01 25.77 16.32
C ASP A 216 -7.63 25.18 14.96
N ALA A 217 -7.41 23.87 14.94
CA ALA A 217 -7.08 23.11 13.75
C ALA A 217 -7.97 21.88 13.67
N ALA A 218 -8.45 21.59 12.47
CA ALA A 218 -9.18 20.37 12.18
C ALA A 218 -8.58 19.70 10.93
N VAL A 219 -8.36 18.39 11.02
CA VAL A 219 -7.84 17.59 9.90
C VAL A 219 -8.59 16.29 9.78
N GLN A 220 -8.77 15.82 8.55
CA GLN A 220 -9.18 14.46 8.27
C GLN A 220 -7.93 13.66 7.94
N ALA A 221 -7.67 12.59 8.69
CA ALA A 221 -6.55 11.70 8.41
C ALA A 221 -6.99 10.28 8.12
N PHE A 222 -6.25 9.64 7.22
CA PHE A 222 -6.34 8.22 6.95
C PHE A 222 -5.18 7.55 7.67
N ALA A 223 -5.47 6.45 8.34
CA ALA A 223 -4.49 5.70 9.12
C ALA A 223 -4.40 4.25 8.63
N TYR A 224 -3.20 3.69 8.77
CA TYR A 224 -2.91 2.28 8.47
C TYR A 224 -2.21 1.63 9.65
N ARG A 225 -2.61 0.40 10.02
CA ARG A 225 -2.03 -0.38 11.11
C ARG A 225 -0.91 -1.27 10.59
N THR A 226 0.30 -0.96 11.01
CA THR A 226 1.54 -1.68 10.73
C THR A 226 1.94 -2.57 11.91
N GLY A 227 3.07 -3.28 11.80
CA GLY A 227 3.70 -3.98 12.92
C GLY A 227 4.04 -3.07 14.12
N GLU A 228 4.34 -1.80 13.89
CA GLU A 228 4.62 -0.79 14.94
C GLU A 228 3.36 -0.09 15.50
N GLY A 229 2.17 -0.49 15.07
CA GLY A 229 0.91 0.18 15.42
C GLY A 229 0.39 1.09 14.30
N TRP A 230 -0.47 2.04 14.67
CA TRP A 230 -1.10 2.95 13.71
C TRP A 230 -0.12 4.00 13.20
N LYS A 231 -0.18 4.25 11.89
CA LYS A 231 0.54 5.33 11.20
C LYS A 231 -0.45 6.20 10.44
N LEU A 232 -0.21 7.50 10.38
CA LEU A 232 -0.97 8.41 9.51
C LEU A 232 -0.41 8.31 8.08
N VAL A 233 -1.28 8.07 7.10
CA VAL A 233 -0.86 7.84 5.71
C VAL A 233 -1.33 8.91 4.73
N LEU A 234 -2.40 9.62 5.07
CA LEU A 234 -2.88 10.82 4.38
C LEU A 234 -3.45 11.77 5.43
N VAL A 235 -3.22 13.07 5.26
CA VAL A 235 -3.77 14.12 6.13
C VAL A 235 -4.27 15.25 5.25
N TYR A 236 -5.53 15.66 5.44
CA TYR A 236 -6.18 16.74 4.72
C TYR A 236 -6.73 17.78 5.71
N PRO A 237 -6.69 19.08 5.38
CA PRO A 237 -7.45 20.07 6.13
C PRO A 237 -8.95 19.74 6.06
N ALA A 238 -9.65 19.84 7.20
CA ALA A 238 -11.07 19.48 7.34
C ALA A 238 -12.00 20.70 7.50
#